data_AF-A0A2E5V338-F1
#
_entry.id   AF-A0A2E5V338-F1
#
_cell.length_a   1.000
_cell.length_b   1.000
_cell.length_c   1.000
_cell.angle_alpha   90.00
_cell.angle_beta   90.00
_cell.angle_gamma   90.00
#
_symmetry.space_group_name_H-M   'P 1'
#
loop_
_entity.id
_entity.type
_entity.pdbx_description
1 polymer ?
#
loop_
_entity_poly.entity_id
_entity_poly.type
_entity_poly.pdbx_seq_one_letter_code
_entity_poly.pdbx_strand_id
1 'polypeptide(L)' 'MIPESTILGAFLGIGCICVYRGIIKLGNKKLESFERRRGFWPLNAGLILIAISMILLMQLGST' A
#
# COMPACT_ATOMS: atom_id res chain seq x y z
N MET A 1 -17.73 0.10 19.07
CA MET A 1 -17.80 0.63 17.70
C MET A 1 -16.38 1.00 17.29
N ILE A 2 -15.82 0.41 16.23
CA ILE A 2 -14.47 0.74 15.78
C ILE A 2 -14.53 2.08 15.03
N PRO A 3 -13.69 3.08 15.34
CA PRO A 3 -13.69 4.34 14.61
C PRO A 3 -13.35 4.13 13.12
N GLU A 4 -14.03 4.87 12.24
CA GLU A 4 -13.74 4.85 10.80
C GLU A 4 -12.28 5.26 10.51
N SER A 5 -11.75 6.20 11.31
CA SER A 5 -10.35 6.61 11.27
C SER A 5 -9.38 5.47 11.60
N THR A 6 -9.73 4.57 12.52
CA THR A 6 -8.93 3.37 12.84
C THR A 6 -8.92 2.39 11.67
N ILE A 7 -10.05 2.21 10.99
CA ILE A 7 -10.15 1.32 9.81
C ILE A 7 -9.31 1.88 8.66
N LEU A 8 -9.43 3.18 8.37
CA LEU A 8 -8.63 3.85 7.34
C LEU A 8 -7.13 3.82 7.67
N GLY A 9 -6.76 3.99 8.94
CA GLY A 9 -5.39 3.83 9.40
C GLY A 9 -4.84 2.41 9.18
N ALA A 10 -5.66 1.38 9.39
CA ALA A 10 -5.28 0.01 9.10
C ALA A 10 -5.07 -0.23 7.59
N PHE A 11 -5.94 0.31 6.73
CA PHE A 11 -5.78 0.23 5.27
C PHE A 11 -4.53 0.96 4.78
N LEU A 12 -4.24 2.14 5.34
CA LEU A 12 -3.00 2.87 5.06
C LEU A 12 -1.77 2.03 5.41
N GLY A 13 -1.77 1.40 6.60
CA GLY A 13 -0.70 0.50 7.05
C GLY A 13 -0.51 -0.71 6.13
N ILE A 14 -1.61 -1.37 5.72
CA ILE A 14 -1.57 -2.49 4.76
C ILE A 14 -0.98 -2.03 3.41
N GLY A 15 -1.40 -0.86 2.94
CA GLY A 15 -0.87 -0.26 1.71
C GLY A 15 0.64 -0.08 1.77
N CYS A 16 1.17 0.45 2.88
CA CYS A 16 2.61 0.58 3.10
C CYS A 16 3.35 -0.76 3.07
N ILE A 17 2.79 -1.81 3.68
CA ILE A 17 3.38 -3.16 3.66
C ILE A 17 3.43 -3.71 2.22
N CYS A 18 2.36 -3.53 1.45
CA CYS A 18 2.29 -3.95 0.04
C CYS A 18 3.36 -3.23 -0.81
N VAL A 19 3.51 -1.91 -0.63
CA VAL A 19 4.56 -1.13 -1.30
C VAL A 19 5.95 -1.64 -0.91
N TYR A 20 6.22 -1.81 0.38
CA TYR A 20 7.53 -2.29 0.86
C TYR A 20 7.89 -3.66 0.28
N ARG A 21 6.96 -4.62 0.29
CA ARG A 21 7.18 -5.95 -0.31
C ARG A 21 7.37 -5.86 -1.83
N GLY A 22 6.65 -4.98 -2.50
CA GLY A 22 6.83 -4.69 -3.93
C GLY A 22 8.23 -4.17 -4.26
N ILE A 23 8.69 -3.15 -3.52
CA ILE A 23 10.04 -2.57 -3.68
C ILE A 23 11.12 -3.61 -3.42
N ILE A 24 11.03 -4.37 -2.32
CA ILE A 24 12.01 -5.43 -2.01
C ILE A 24 12.07 -6.44 -3.16
N LYS A 25 10.91 -6.90 -3.64
CA LYS A 25 10.87 -7.91 -4.70
C LYS A 25 11.44 -7.35 -6.00
N LEU A 26 11.17 -6.09 -6.33
CA LEU A 26 11.71 -5.40 -7.51
C LEU A 26 13.21 -5.12 -7.42
N GLY A 27 13.72 -4.82 -6.23
CA GLY A 27 15.14 -4.54 -5.99
C GLY A 27 15.99 -5.81 -5.84
N ASN A 28 15.37 -6.97 -5.64
CA ASN A 28 16.10 -8.21 -5.40
C ASN A 28 16.72 -8.76 -6.70
N LYS A 29 18.00 -8.42 -6.92
CA LYS A 29 18.79 -8.88 -8.06
C LYS A 29 19.09 -10.39 -8.04
N LYS A 30 18.84 -11.08 -6.93
CA LYS A 30 18.96 -12.54 -6.83
C LYS A 30 17.77 -13.26 -7.50
N LEU A 31 16.66 -12.55 -7.75
CA LEU A 31 15.49 -13.11 -8.43
C LEU A 31 15.63 -12.97 -9.95
N GLU A 32 15.11 -13.97 -10.65
CA GLU A 32 14.97 -13.93 -12.10
C GLU A 32 14.11 -12.72 -12.53
N SER A 33 14.37 -12.18 -13.72
CA SER A 33 13.76 -10.94 -14.18
C SER A 33 12.22 -11.01 -14.24
N PHE A 34 11.66 -12.18 -14.54
CA PHE A 34 10.23 -12.44 -14.54
C PHE A 34 9.63 -12.36 -13.12
N GLU A 35 10.22 -13.09 -12.16
CA GLU A 35 9.80 -13.06 -10.76
C GLU A 35 9.93 -11.67 -10.13
N ARG A 36 10.99 -10.92 -10.48
CA ARG A 36 11.22 -9.54 -10.04
C ARG A 36 10.08 -8.61 -10.45
N ARG A 37 9.61 -8.71 -11.70
CA ARG A 37 8.50 -7.90 -12.23
C ARG A 37 7.17 -8.18 -11.52
N ARG A 38 6.99 -9.35 -10.90
CA ARG A 38 5.79 -9.62 -10.09
C ARG A 38 5.69 -8.72 -8.85
N GLY A 39 6.78 -8.06 -8.45
CA GLY A 39 6.77 -7.03 -7.41
C GLY A 39 6.02 -5.75 -7.81
N PHE A 40 5.80 -5.47 -9.10
CA PHE A 40 5.01 -4.32 -9.56
C PHE A 40 3.54 -4.39 -9.12
N TRP A 41 2.98 -5.60 -9.07
CA TRP A 41 1.58 -5.79 -8.71
C TRP A 41 1.26 -5.36 -7.27
N PRO A 42 1.94 -5.90 -6.22
CA PRO A 42 1.72 -5.44 -4.85
C PRO A 42 2.18 -4.00 -4.64
N LEU A 43 3.18 -3.50 -5.38
CA LEU A 43 3.58 -2.09 -5.34
C LEU A 43 2.42 -1.18 -5.75
N ASN A 44 1.86 -1.38 -6.94
CA ASN A 44 0.79 -0.53 -7.47
C ASN A 44 -0.49 -0.65 -6.64
N ALA A 45 -0.86 -1.86 -6.21
CA ALA A 45 -2.00 -2.07 -5.32
C ALA A 45 -1.83 -1.32 -3.99
N GLY A 46 -0.62 -1.38 -3.41
CA GLY A 46 -0.29 -0.64 -2.18
C GLY A 46 -0.38 0.87 -2.35
N LEU A 47 0.14 1.42 -3.45
CA LEU A 47 0.08 2.86 -3.75
C LEU A 47 -1.36 3.36 -3.92
N ILE A 48 -2.20 2.61 -4.63
CA ILE A 48 -3.63 2.95 -4.79
C ILE A 48 -4.34 2.92 -3.44
N LEU A 49 -4.10 1.89 -2.62
CA LEU A 49 -4.71 1.77 -1.30
C LEU A 49 -4.29 2.92 -0.37
N ILE A 50 -3.01 3.31 -0.40
CA ILE A 50 -2.50 4.48 0.33
C ILE A 50 -3.22 5.75 -0.14
N ALA A 51 -3.28 5.99 -1.45
CA ALA A 51 -3.87 7.19 -2.01
C ALA A 51 -5.35 7.33 -1.61
N ILE A 52 -6.14 6.25 -1.76
CA ILE A 52 -7.55 6.24 -1.37
C ILE A 52 -7.69 6.46 0.15
N SER A 53 -6.89 5.78 0.96
CA SER A 53 -6.95 5.91 2.42
C SER A 53 -6.61 7.33 2.88
N MET A 54 -5.61 7.98 2.27
CA MET A 54 -5.27 9.37 2.58
C MET A 54 -6.37 10.35 2.17
N ILE A 55 -6.96 10.20 0.98
CA ILE A 55 -8.07 11.06 0.52
C ILE A 55 -9.24 10.97 1.50
N LEU A 56 -9.62 9.75 1.91
CA LEU A 56 -10.72 9.54 2.84
C LEU A 56 -10.41 10.08 4.25
N LEU A 57 -9.18 9.91 4.74
CA LEU A 57 -8.76 10.49 6.03
C LEU A 57 -8.79 12.02 6.01
N MET A 58 -8.36 12.64 4.91
CA MET A 58 -8.41 14.09 4.76
C MET A 58 -9.85 14.61 4.74
N GLN A 59 -10.75 13.90 4.05
CA GLN A 59 -12.18 14.23 4.03
C GLN A 59 -12.79 14.11 5.43
N LEU A 60 -12.51 13.03 6.16
CA LEU A 60 -13.00 12.81 7.52
C LEU A 60 -12.47 13.84 8.52
N GLY A 61 -11.24 14.34 8.33
CA GLY A 61 -10.67 15.40 9.17
C GLY A 61 -11.18 16.81 8.85
N SER A 62 -11.85 16.99 7.71
CA SER A 62 -12.38 18.28 7.24
C SER A 62 -13.87 18.50 7.53
N THR A 63 -14.55 17.47 8.07
CA THR A 63 -15.95 17.49 8.54
C THR A 63 -16.01 17.68 10.05
#